data_AF-A0A6N9DV67-F1
#
_entry.id   AF-A0A6N9DV67-F1
#
_cell.length_a   1.000
_cell.length_b   1.000
_cell.length_c   1.000
_cell.angle_alpha   90.00
_cell.angle_beta   90.00
_cell.angle_gamma   90.00
#
_symmetry.space_group_name_H-M   'P 1'
#
loop_
_entity.id
_entity.type
_entity.pdbx_description
1 polymer ?
#
loop_
_entity_poly.entity_id
_entity_poly.type
_entity_poly.pdbx_seq_one_letter_code
_entity_poly.pdbx_strand_id
1 'polypeptide(L)' 'MKRHLKKTCGRCGCAFTCGLYGCWCADVPVSDALYAVISERFVDCLCPSCLKALCAGDLDPGGV' A
#
# COMPACT_ATOMS: atom_id res chain seq x y z
N MET A 1 -7.68 -23.46 0.57
CA MET A 1 -6.24 -23.23 0.84
C MET A 1 -5.94 -21.77 0.56
N LYS A 2 -5.89 -20.90 1.59
CA LYS A 2 -5.65 -19.46 1.41
C LYS A 2 -4.14 -19.22 1.41
N ARG A 3 -3.55 -18.95 0.24
CA ARG A 3 -2.10 -18.73 0.11
C ARG A 3 -1.80 -17.27 0.45
N HIS A 4 -1.33 -17.05 1.67
CA HIS A 4 -0.77 -15.78 2.12
C HIS A 4 0.59 -15.59 1.45
N LEU A 5 0.74 -14.57 0.60
CA LEU A 5 2.01 -14.28 -0.07
C LEU A 5 2.78 -13.26 0.76
N LYS A 6 3.94 -13.65 1.31
CA LYS A 6 4.85 -12.69 1.92
C LYS A 6 5.48 -11.89 0.79
N LYS A 7 5.22 -10.59 0.77
CA LYS A 7 5.85 -9.63 -0.14
C LYS A 7 6.69 -8.64 0.66
N THR A 8 7.66 -8.06 0.00
CA THR A 8 8.48 -7.00 0.59
C THR A 8 7.93 -5.66 0.12
N CYS A 9 7.79 -4.70 1.05
CA CYS A 9 7.34 -3.37 0.72
C CYS A 9 8.40 -2.67 -0.14
N GLY A 10 8.05 -2.22 -1.34
CA GLY A 10 8.96 -1.47 -2.21
C GLY A 10 9.38 -0.10 -1.65
N ARG A 11 8.76 0.32 -0.55
CA ARG A 11 9.01 1.61 0.09
C ARG A 11 9.86 1.53 1.35
N CYS A 12 9.43 0.73 2.32
CA CYS A 12 10.14 0.60 3.60
C CYS A 12 11.00 -0.67 3.69
N GLY A 13 10.91 -1.59 2.73
CA GLY A 13 11.62 -2.87 2.77
C GLY A 13 11.08 -3.87 3.78
N CYS A 14 10.00 -3.57 4.51
CA CYS A 14 9.42 -4.52 5.45
C CYS A 14 8.74 -5.70 4.73
N ALA A 15 8.97 -6.91 5.25
CA ALA A 15 8.21 -8.08 4.86
C ALA A 15 6.78 -7.98 5.42
N PHE A 16 5.79 -8.04 4.54
CA PHE A 16 4.38 -8.02 4.91
C PHE A 16 3.62 -9.10 4.15
N THR A 17 2.47 -9.47 4.67
CA THR A 17 1.63 -10.49 4.04
C THR A 17 0.61 -9.80 3.13
N CYS A 18 0.74 -10.01 1.83
CA CYS A 18 -0.25 -9.63 0.84
C CYS A 18 -1.23 -10.79 0.63
N GLY A 19 -2.52 -10.55 0.89
CA GLY A 19 -3.57 -11.53 0.66
C GLY A 19 -4.07 -11.46 -0.77
N LEU A 20 -4.03 -12.56 -1.52
CA LEU A 20 -4.60 -12.65 -2.88
C LEU A 20 -6.11 -12.31 -2.92
N TYR A 21 -6.80 -12.42 -1.78
CA TYR A 21 -8.22 -12.09 -1.57
C TYR A 21 -8.42 -10.86 -0.66
N GLY A 22 -7.39 -10.04 -0.48
CA GLY A 22 -7.41 -8.92 0.46
C GLY A 22 -6.04 -8.24 0.49
N CYS A 23 -5.74 -7.48 -0.56
CA CYS A 23 -4.58 -6.60 -0.53
C CYS A 23 -4.87 -5.49 0.48
N TRP A 24 -3.87 -5.04 1.23
CA TRP A 24 -4.04 -3.92 2.16
C TRP A 24 -4.48 -2.64 1.43
N CYS A 25 -4.13 -2.50 0.15
CA CYS A 25 -4.62 -1.39 -0.67
C CYS A 25 -6.15 -1.37 -0.84
N ALA A 26 -6.82 -2.52 -0.68
CA ALA A 26 -8.28 -2.65 -0.75
C ALA A 26 -8.96 -2.69 0.64
N ASP A 27 -8.19 -2.97 1.70
CA ASP A 27 -8.68 -3.06 3.09
C ASP A 27 -8.53 -1.71 3.84
N VAL A 28 -7.44 -0.98 3.57
CA VAL A 28 -7.22 0.37 4.08
C VAL A 28 -8.09 1.33 3.26
N PRO A 29 -8.70 2.37 3.87
CA PRO A 29 -9.52 3.37 3.18
C PRO A 29 -8.67 4.31 2.32
N VAL A 30 -7.99 3.74 1.34
CA VAL A 30 -7.17 4.44 0.35
C VAL A 30 -8.15 4.90 -0.72
N SER A 31 -8.39 6.20 -0.81
CA SER A 31 -9.20 6.76 -1.89
C SER A 31 -8.60 6.42 -3.25
N ASP A 32 -9.45 6.32 -4.27
CA ASP A 32 -9.06 6.12 -5.67
C ASP A 32 -7.97 7.11 -6.14
N ALA A 33 -8.08 8.39 -5.80
CA ALA A 33 -7.05 9.39 -6.06
C ALA A 33 -5.69 9.02 -5.42
N LEU A 34 -5.71 8.57 -4.15
CA LEU A 34 -4.50 8.14 -3.46
C LEU A 34 -3.93 6.86 -4.09
N TYR A 35 -4.79 5.95 -4.54
CA TYR A 35 -4.40 4.73 -5.23
C TYR A 35 -3.73 5.03 -6.57
N ALA A 36 -4.27 5.97 -7.35
CA ALA A 36 -3.68 6.42 -8.61
C ALA A 36 -2.25 6.95 -8.40
N VAL A 37 -2.07 7.84 -7.42
CA VAL A 37 -0.76 8.39 -7.08
C VAL A 37 0.19 7.29 -6.59
N ILE A 38 -0.29 6.37 -5.75
CA ILE A 38 0.52 5.23 -5.29
C ILE A 38 0.94 4.37 -6.48
N SER A 39 0.02 4.07 -7.40
CA SER A 39 0.31 3.23 -8.57
C SER A 39 1.23 3.92 -9.58
N GLU A 40 1.23 5.25 -9.65
CA GLU A 40 2.15 6.03 -10.48
C GLU A 40 3.53 6.19 -9.84
N ARG A 41 3.59 6.37 -8.52
CA ARG A 41 4.84 6.61 -7.77
C ARG A 41 5.53 5.32 -7.34
N PHE A 42 4.77 4.28 -7.04
CA PHE A 42 5.25 3.01 -6.51
C PHE A 42 4.83 1.86 -7.42
N VAL A 43 5.82 1.29 -8.09
CA VAL A 43 5.66 0.10 -8.96
C VAL A 43 5.41 -1.17 -8.14
N ASP A 44 5.81 -1.19 -6.87
CA ASP A 44 5.74 -2.37 -6.02
C ASP A 44 4.67 -2.27 -4.93
N CYS A 45 4.32 -3.41 -4.34
CA CYS A 45 3.25 -3.47 -3.34
C CYS A 45 3.70 -2.76 -2.04
N LEU A 46 2.80 -1.96 -1.47
CA LEU A 46 3.02 -1.27 -0.20
C LEU A 46 2.41 -2.04 0.98
N CYS A 47 3.09 -1.97 2.12
CA CYS A 47 2.60 -2.53 3.37
C CYS A 47 1.51 -1.64 4.00
N PRO A 48 0.67 -2.17 4.91
CA PRO A 48 -0.40 -1.39 5.53
C PRO A 48 0.12 -0.19 6.33
N SER A 49 1.32 -0.25 6.90
CA SER A 49 1.91 0.90 7.59
C SER A 49 2.21 2.06 6.64
N CYS A 50 2.78 1.77 5.47
CA CYS A 50 3.02 2.80 4.46
C CYS A 50 1.71 3.36 3.91
N LEU A 51 0.71 2.50 3.65
CA LEU A 51 -0.62 2.91 3.21
C LEU A 51 -1.32 3.78 4.26
N LYS A 52 -1.25 3.42 5.54
CA LYS A 52 -1.80 4.24 6.64
C LYS A 52 -1.08 5.58 6.77
N ALA A 53 0.24 5.62 6.63
CA ALA A 53 1.00 6.87 6.67
C ALA A 53 0.61 7.82 5.52
N LEU A 54 0.42 7.27 4.32
CA LEU A 54 -0.10 7.99 3.16
C LEU A 54 -1.52 8.51 3.42
N CYS A 55 -2.40 7.66 3.98
CA CYS A 55 -3.77 8.02 4.32
C CYS A 55 -3.85 9.05 5.46
N ALA A 56 -2.91 9.03 6.39
CA ALA A 56 -2.83 9.96 7.51
C ALA A 56 -2.29 11.34 7.09
N GLY A 57 -1.81 11.51 5.86
CA GLY A 57 -1.19 12.76 5.41
C GLY A 57 0.21 13.00 5.99
N ASP A 58 0.75 12.05 6.77
CA ASP A 58 2.16 12.03 7.21
C ASP A 58 3.11 11.91 6.02
N LEU A 59 2.54 11.53 4.89
CA LEU A 59 3.26 11.18 3.70
C LEU A 59 2.54 11.74 2.51
N ASP A 60 2.94 12.94 2.13
CA ASP A 60 2.42 13.67 0.98
C ASP A 60 2.60 12.82 -0.30
N PRO A 61 1.51 12.32 -0.91
CA PRO A 61 1.58 11.58 -2.16
C PRO A 61 1.64 12.55 -3.36
N GLY A 62 1.10 13.75 -3.19
CA GLY A 62 0.90 14.73 -4.24
C GLY A 62 0.42 16.05 -3.64
N GLY A 63 1.35 16.78 -3.03
CA GLY A 63 1.16 18.16 -2.65
C GLY A 63 1.01 18.99 -3.92
N VAL A 64 -0.17 19.60 -4.07
CA VAL A 64 -0.41 20.71 -4.99
C VAL A 64 -0.30 22.01 -4.24
#